data_AF-A0A6N8XDM8-F1
#
_entry.id   AF-A0A6N8XDM8-F1
#
_cell.length_a   1.000
_cell.length_b   1.000
_cell.length_c   1.000
_cell.angle_alpha   90.00
_cell.angle_beta   90.00
_cell.angle_gamma   90.00
#
_symmetry.space_group_name_H-M   'P 1'
#
loop_
_entity.id
_entity.type
_entity.pdbx_description
1 polymer ?
#
loop_
_entity_poly.entity_id
_entity_poly.type
_entity_poly.pdbx_seq_one_letter_code
_entity_poly.pdbx_strand_id
1 'polypeptide(L)'
;MDPVEFDHYLRTGVDLRRLAQTAGGEWLFPEGDDRGNNRDAYGLIITNGILETREDFQNRVTKLGALGYYDPTDGFAGDLLQAIFQKFFPSTDWMARRLAEYLATREDPVTVMGYSGGTLTVVNALRRVGRRDNFAVTLRSPVVSYPIARLVVQGVNYNQPWGDISNLLAPSLNPRLFVSGLLDLFCGFCIHRGNNF
;
A
#
# COMPACT_ATOMS: atom_id res chain seq x y z
N MET A 1 21.96 -1.55 11.43
CA MET A 1 22.53 -2.23 10.25
C MET A 1 23.87 -1.60 9.98
N ASP A 2 24.86 -2.47 9.81
CA ASP A 2 26.23 -2.12 9.46
C ASP A 2 26.24 -1.62 8.00
N PRO A 3 26.88 -0.48 7.66
CA PRO A 3 26.96 0.04 6.28
C PRO A 3 27.46 -0.97 5.24
N VAL A 4 28.10 -2.07 5.66
CA VAL A 4 28.59 -3.14 4.80
C VAL A 4 27.48 -4.02 4.21
N GLU A 5 26.34 -4.19 4.91
CA GLU A 5 25.24 -5.06 4.46
C GLU A 5 24.43 -4.42 3.30
N PHE A 6 24.44 -3.09 3.23
CA PHE A 6 23.78 -2.31 2.19
C PHE A 6 24.55 -2.38 0.85
N ASP A 7 25.86 -2.54 0.92
CA ASP A 7 26.76 -2.54 -0.25
C ASP A 7 26.66 -3.83 -1.07
N HIS A 8 26.21 -4.93 -0.45
CA HIS A 8 26.04 -6.19 -1.16
C HIS A 8 24.87 -6.17 -2.15
N TYR A 9 23.78 -5.45 -1.82
CA TYR A 9 22.61 -5.33 -2.70
C TYR A 9 22.81 -4.33 -3.84
N LEU A 10 23.81 -3.45 -3.79
CA LEU A 10 24.14 -2.49 -4.86
C LEU A 10 24.78 -3.15 -6.10
N ARG A 11 25.17 -4.44 -6.03
CA ARG A 11 25.79 -5.16 -7.15
C ARG A 11 24.80 -5.76 -8.16
N THR A 12 23.50 -5.65 -7.93
CA THR A 12 22.46 -6.24 -8.81
C THR A 12 22.01 -5.34 -9.96
N GLY A 13 22.61 -4.15 -10.12
CA GLY A 13 22.24 -3.20 -11.19
C GLY A 13 20.89 -2.49 -10.96
N VAL A 14 20.26 -2.70 -9.80
CA VAL A 14 19.09 -1.95 -9.35
C VAL A 14 19.57 -0.77 -8.52
N ASP A 15 19.29 0.45 -8.95
CA ASP A 15 19.63 1.67 -8.21
C ASP A 15 18.72 1.79 -6.97
N LEU A 16 19.15 1.15 -5.88
CA LEU A 16 18.46 1.19 -4.58
C LEU A 16 18.39 2.60 -3.99
N ARG A 17 19.27 3.53 -4.40
CA ARG A 17 19.19 4.93 -3.97
C ARG A 17 18.06 5.66 -4.69
N ARG A 18 17.83 5.35 -5.97
CA ARG A 18 16.68 5.86 -6.72
C ARG A 18 15.38 5.30 -6.16
N LEU A 19 15.29 3.99 -5.89
CA LEU A 19 14.15 3.38 -5.18
C LEU A 19 13.93 4.01 -3.78
N ALA A 20 15.00 4.41 -3.08
CA ALA A 20 14.90 5.09 -1.79
C ALA A 20 14.58 6.60 -1.88
N GLN A 21 14.83 7.25 -3.01
CA GLN A 21 14.55 8.67 -3.25
C GLN A 21 13.16 8.92 -3.85
N THR A 22 12.61 7.98 -4.62
CA THR A 22 11.17 7.94 -4.97
C THR A 22 10.30 7.51 -3.78
N ALA A 23 10.88 6.88 -2.75
CA ALA A 23 10.19 6.35 -1.56
C ALA A 23 9.61 7.38 -0.56
N GLY A 24 9.50 8.65 -0.93
CA GLY A 24 8.90 9.67 -0.07
C GLY A 24 7.38 9.62 0.00
N GLY A 25 6.75 8.99 -0.99
CA GLY A 25 5.32 9.10 -1.28
C GLY A 25 4.87 10.54 -1.55
N GLU A 26 3.81 10.70 -2.32
CA GLU A 26 3.23 12.00 -2.65
C GLU A 26 1.83 12.10 -2.03
N TRP A 27 1.54 13.24 -1.40
CA TRP A 27 0.20 13.52 -0.91
C TRP A 27 -0.62 14.17 -2.02
N LEU A 28 -1.71 13.51 -2.42
CA LEU A 28 -2.66 13.99 -3.41
C LEU A 28 -3.95 14.43 -2.73
N PHE A 29 -4.49 15.54 -3.19
CA PHE A 29 -5.73 16.13 -2.67
C PHE A 29 -6.80 16.08 -3.76
N PRO A 30 -8.08 15.87 -3.41
CA PRO A 30 -9.18 15.94 -4.37
C PRO A 30 -9.20 17.27 -5.11
N GLU A 31 -9.27 17.22 -6.44
CA GLU A 31 -9.33 18.42 -7.27
C GLU A 31 -10.68 19.12 -7.11
N GLY A 32 -10.65 20.44 -6.90
CA GLY A 32 -11.86 21.25 -6.72
C GLY A 32 -12.51 21.14 -5.33
N ASP A 33 -11.81 20.58 -4.34
CA ASP A 33 -12.30 20.45 -2.97
C ASP A 33 -11.96 21.68 -2.11
N ASP A 34 -12.97 22.22 -1.41
CA ASP A 34 -12.86 23.41 -0.57
C ASP A 34 -11.90 23.22 0.62
N ARG A 35 -11.61 21.97 1.01
CA ARG A 35 -10.63 21.63 2.05
C ARG A 35 -9.19 21.92 1.62
N GLY A 36 -8.95 22.05 0.31
CA GLY A 36 -7.65 22.34 -0.26
C GLY A 36 -6.56 21.35 0.18
N ASN A 37 -5.38 21.88 0.51
CA ASN A 37 -4.21 21.11 0.92
C ASN A 37 -4.15 20.79 2.43
N ASN A 38 -5.24 21.00 3.17
CA ASN A 38 -5.32 20.66 4.59
C ASN A 38 -5.57 19.16 4.77
N ARG A 39 -4.50 18.39 5.01
CA ARG A 39 -4.59 16.93 5.21
C ARG A 39 -5.55 16.54 6.32
N ASP A 40 -5.63 17.34 7.38
CA ASP A 40 -6.42 16.99 8.56
C ASP A 40 -7.94 17.15 8.37
N ALA A 41 -8.36 17.75 7.24
CA ALA A 41 -9.76 17.87 6.87
C ALA A 41 -10.35 16.60 6.22
N TYR A 42 -9.55 15.54 6.04
CA TYR A 42 -9.97 14.32 5.34
C TYR A 42 -10.07 13.13 6.31
N GLY A 43 -11.29 12.62 6.47
CA GLY A 43 -11.57 11.42 7.28
C GLY A 43 -11.29 10.08 6.56
N LEU A 44 -10.91 10.12 5.28
CA LEU A 44 -10.58 8.95 4.47
C LEU A 44 -9.21 9.16 3.82
N ILE A 45 -8.28 8.23 4.08
CA ILE A 45 -6.96 8.18 3.48
C ILE A 45 -6.89 6.93 2.60
N ILE A 46 -6.42 7.07 1.36
CA ILE A 46 -6.24 5.95 0.44
C ILE A 46 -4.79 5.86 -0.06
N THR A 47 -4.31 4.65 -0.36
CA THR A 47 -3.04 4.43 -1.08
C THR A 47 -3.30 3.81 -2.45
N ASN A 48 -2.41 4.03 -3.41
CA ASN A 48 -2.50 3.40 -4.73
C ASN A 48 -2.07 1.92 -4.70
N GLY A 49 -2.41 1.21 -5.77
CA GLY A 49 -1.90 -0.12 -6.07
C GLY A 49 -0.63 -0.13 -6.93
N ILE A 50 -0.08 -1.33 -7.14
CA ILE A 50 1.00 -1.56 -8.10
C ILE A 50 0.52 -1.20 -9.52
N LEU A 51 1.37 -0.59 -10.34
CA LEU A 51 1.10 -0.13 -11.71
C LEU A 51 0.06 0.99 -11.85
N GLU A 52 -0.46 1.52 -10.75
CA GLU A 52 -1.38 2.62 -10.80
C GLU A 52 -0.65 3.92 -11.16
N THR A 53 -1.09 4.58 -12.23
CA THR A 53 -0.51 5.88 -12.60
C THR A 53 -0.95 6.95 -11.61
N ARG A 54 -0.14 8.00 -11.49
CA ARG A 54 -0.49 9.17 -10.66
C ARG A 54 -1.81 9.80 -11.08
N GLU A 55 -2.10 9.84 -12.38
CA GLU A 55 -3.32 10.40 -12.94
C GLU A 55 -4.56 9.57 -12.57
N ASP A 56 -4.48 8.25 -12.75
CA ASP A 56 -5.56 7.33 -12.34
C ASP A 56 -5.84 7.42 -10.84
N PHE A 57 -4.77 7.52 -10.05
CA PHE A 57 -4.89 7.67 -8.61
C PHE A 57 -5.49 9.03 -8.23
N GLN A 58 -5.07 10.12 -8.87
CA GLN A 58 -5.64 11.46 -8.67
C GLN A 58 -7.14 11.46 -9.00
N ASN A 59 -7.54 10.81 -10.09
CA ASN A 59 -8.95 10.66 -10.46
C ASN A 59 -9.75 9.94 -9.36
N ARG A 60 -9.18 8.90 -8.75
CA ARG A 60 -9.81 8.20 -7.62
C ARG A 60 -9.87 9.05 -6.36
N VAL A 61 -8.78 9.74 -6.02
CA VAL A 61 -8.70 10.67 -4.89
C VAL A 61 -9.82 11.71 -5.00
N THR A 62 -9.97 12.34 -6.17
CA THR A 62 -11.03 13.29 -6.47
C THR A 62 -12.42 12.65 -6.37
N LYS A 63 -12.64 11.52 -7.05
CA LYS A 63 -13.94 10.81 -7.06
C LYS A 63 -14.42 10.39 -5.68
N LEU A 64 -13.49 10.01 -4.79
CA LEU A 64 -13.80 9.55 -3.44
C LEU A 64 -13.78 10.68 -2.40
N GLY A 65 -13.34 11.89 -2.75
CA GLY A 65 -13.14 12.98 -1.79
C GLY A 65 -12.16 12.60 -0.67
N ALA A 66 -11.16 11.78 -0.99
CA ALA A 66 -10.21 11.18 -0.04
C ALA A 66 -8.85 11.88 -0.08
N LEU A 67 -8.07 11.79 0.98
CA LEU A 67 -6.65 12.14 0.94
C LEU A 67 -5.85 10.97 0.34
N GLY A 68 -5.14 11.20 -0.75
CA GLY A 68 -4.31 10.19 -1.40
C GLY A 68 -2.87 10.20 -0.87
N TYR A 69 -2.31 9.03 -0.58
CA TYR A 69 -0.88 8.85 -0.38
C TYR A 69 -0.34 7.93 -1.49
N TYR A 70 0.26 8.54 -2.49
CA TYR A 70 0.70 7.93 -3.75
C TYR A 70 2.14 7.41 -3.64
N ASP A 71 2.34 6.16 -4.05
CA ASP A 71 3.60 5.49 -4.31
C ASP A 71 3.94 5.64 -5.80
N PRO A 72 4.97 6.42 -6.18
CA PRO A 72 5.38 6.53 -7.57
C PRO A 72 5.78 5.17 -8.15
N THR A 73 5.10 4.76 -9.23
CA THR A 73 5.44 3.53 -9.94
C THR A 73 6.77 3.64 -10.70
N ASP A 74 7.61 2.62 -10.59
CA ASP A 74 8.82 2.41 -11.40
C ASP A 74 8.59 1.29 -12.46
N GLY A 75 7.32 1.02 -12.76
CA GLY A 75 6.86 -0.06 -13.63
C GLY A 75 6.73 -1.40 -12.91
N PHE A 76 6.17 -2.41 -13.59
CA PHE A 76 5.75 -3.67 -12.95
C PHE A 76 6.85 -4.35 -12.13
N ALA A 77 8.06 -4.44 -12.69
CA ALA A 77 9.18 -5.08 -12.01
C ALA A 77 9.68 -4.27 -10.81
N GLY A 78 9.70 -2.93 -10.92
CA GLY A 78 10.09 -2.03 -9.83
C GLY A 78 9.11 -2.12 -8.66
N ASP A 79 7.82 -2.00 -8.96
CA ASP A 79 6.75 -2.06 -7.97
C ASP A 79 6.68 -3.43 -7.27
N LEU A 80 6.91 -4.52 -8.02
CA LEU A 80 6.97 -5.87 -7.44
C LEU A 80 8.18 -6.03 -6.52
N LEU A 81 9.36 -5.55 -6.92
CA LEU A 81 10.54 -5.56 -6.07
C LEU A 81 10.31 -4.72 -4.81
N GLN A 82 9.74 -3.53 -4.93
CA GLN A 82 9.37 -2.68 -3.81
C GLN A 82 8.42 -3.40 -2.85
N ALA A 83 7.36 -4.06 -3.35
CA ALA A 83 6.46 -4.85 -2.53
C ALA A 83 7.19 -6.00 -1.80
N ILE A 84 8.12 -6.69 -2.47
CA ILE A 84 8.96 -7.72 -1.84
C ILE A 84 9.81 -7.11 -0.71
N PHE A 85 10.48 -5.99 -0.97
CA PHE A 85 11.29 -5.29 0.04
C PHE A 85 10.45 -4.82 1.23
N GLN A 86 9.30 -4.19 1.01
CA GLN A 86 8.39 -3.75 2.07
C GLN A 86 7.87 -4.94 2.91
N LYS A 87 7.69 -6.10 2.28
CA LYS A 87 7.20 -7.31 2.96
C LYS A 87 8.25 -7.97 3.86
N PHE A 88 9.49 -8.11 3.39
CA PHE A 88 10.56 -8.81 4.11
C PHE A 88 11.45 -7.88 4.96
N PHE A 89 11.53 -6.60 4.60
CA PHE A 89 12.33 -5.58 5.28
C PHE A 89 11.47 -4.36 5.67
N PRO A 90 10.42 -4.53 6.49
CA PRO A 90 9.47 -3.45 6.81
C PRO A 90 10.09 -2.28 7.60
N SER A 91 11.25 -2.48 8.23
CA SER A 91 11.99 -1.42 8.93
C SER A 91 12.58 -0.37 7.99
N THR A 92 12.89 -0.75 6.75
CA THR A 92 13.47 0.14 5.72
C THR A 92 12.41 0.79 4.83
N ASP A 93 11.13 0.57 5.11
CA ASP A 93 10.00 1.11 4.35
C ASP A 93 9.79 2.61 4.67
N TRP A 94 10.36 3.49 3.84
CA TRP A 94 10.28 4.94 3.98
C TRP A 94 8.88 5.50 3.74
N MET A 95 8.11 4.85 2.87
CA MET A 95 6.71 5.22 2.62
C MET A 95 5.85 4.95 3.84
N ALA A 96 5.95 3.75 4.39
CA ALA A 96 5.27 3.42 5.63
C ALA A 96 5.71 4.33 6.78
N ARG A 97 6.99 4.73 6.81
CA ARG A 97 7.50 5.68 7.80
C ARG A 97 6.77 7.02 7.73
N ARG A 98 6.69 7.64 6.54
CA ARG A 98 6.06 8.95 6.37
C ARG A 98 4.55 8.90 6.57
N LEU A 99 3.89 7.84 6.10
CA LEU A 99 2.49 7.62 6.42
C LEU A 99 2.28 7.46 7.92
N ALA A 100 3.16 6.72 8.63
CA ALA A 100 3.10 6.57 10.07
C ALA A 100 3.33 7.89 10.81
N GLU A 101 4.28 8.72 10.36
CA GLU A 101 4.55 10.03 10.94
C GLU A 101 3.28 10.92 10.87
N TYR A 102 2.55 10.90 9.75
CA TYR A 102 1.27 11.60 9.65
C TYR A 102 0.17 10.96 10.50
N LEU A 103 -0.02 9.64 10.41
CA LEU A 103 -1.04 8.95 11.20
C LEU A 103 -0.82 9.12 12.71
N ALA A 104 0.42 9.21 13.18
CA ALA A 104 0.73 9.41 14.59
C ALA A 104 0.23 10.77 15.13
N THR A 105 -0.02 11.76 14.27
CA THR A 105 -0.58 13.07 14.66
C THR A 105 -2.11 13.11 14.64
N ARG A 106 -2.78 12.03 14.19
CA ARG A 106 -4.23 11.98 14.04
C ARG A 106 -4.91 11.58 15.35
N GLU A 107 -5.69 12.50 15.90
CA GLU A 107 -6.50 12.29 17.11
C GLU A 107 -7.96 11.99 16.80
N ASP A 108 -8.45 12.43 15.65
CA ASP A 108 -9.82 12.24 15.19
C ASP A 108 -10.02 10.89 14.48
N PRO A 109 -11.28 10.42 14.33
CA PRO A 109 -11.57 9.19 13.60
C PRO A 109 -11.14 9.27 12.14
N VAL A 110 -10.38 8.28 11.67
CA VAL A 110 -9.94 8.20 10.26
C VAL A 110 -10.08 6.79 9.73
N THR A 111 -10.50 6.68 8.46
CA THR A 111 -10.47 5.44 7.71
C THR A 111 -9.23 5.42 6.82
N VAL A 112 -8.41 4.38 6.95
CA VAL A 112 -7.24 4.16 6.08
C VAL A 112 -7.51 2.97 5.17
N MET A 113 -7.47 3.18 3.86
CA MET A 113 -7.73 2.17 2.85
C MET A 113 -6.50 1.90 2.00
N GLY A 114 -5.98 0.68 2.08
CA GLY A 114 -4.89 0.21 1.22
C GLY A 114 -5.41 -0.58 0.04
N TYR A 115 -4.82 -0.38 -1.14
CA TYR A 115 -5.11 -1.13 -2.36
C TYR A 115 -3.86 -1.88 -2.83
N SER A 116 -3.99 -3.18 -3.16
CA SER A 116 -2.89 -3.96 -3.75
C SER A 116 -1.57 -3.80 -2.97
N GLY A 117 -0.48 -3.36 -3.62
CA GLY A 117 0.81 -3.06 -3.02
C GLY A 117 0.74 -2.08 -1.85
N GLY A 118 -0.08 -1.03 -1.94
CA GLY A 118 -0.25 -0.05 -0.87
C GLY A 118 -0.82 -0.62 0.43
N THR A 119 -1.38 -1.84 0.41
CA THR A 119 -1.71 -2.56 1.66
C THR A 119 -0.49 -2.85 2.54
N LEU A 120 0.70 -3.05 1.94
CA LEU A 120 1.95 -3.17 2.68
C LEU A 120 2.33 -1.86 3.36
N THR A 121 2.25 -0.74 2.63
CA THR A 121 2.49 0.60 3.18
C THR A 121 1.58 0.88 4.37
N VAL A 122 0.28 0.60 4.25
CA VAL A 122 -0.69 0.79 5.34
C VAL A 122 -0.36 -0.09 6.54
N VAL A 123 -0.14 -1.39 6.34
CA VAL A 123 0.17 -2.31 7.45
C VAL A 123 1.50 -1.96 8.12
N ASN A 124 2.54 -1.64 7.34
CA ASN A 124 3.83 -1.23 7.89
C ASN A 124 3.77 0.12 8.60
N ALA A 125 2.93 1.05 8.14
CA ALA A 125 2.72 2.32 8.82
C ALA A 125 2.04 2.10 10.19
N LEU A 126 0.97 1.32 10.22
CA LEU A 126 0.24 1.02 11.44
C LEU A 126 1.07 0.21 12.46
N ARG A 127 2.02 -0.63 12.00
CA ARG A 127 3.01 -1.28 12.87
C ARG A 127 3.85 -0.27 13.66
N ARG A 128 4.16 0.87 13.05
CA ARG A 128 4.99 1.93 13.63
C ARG A 128 4.17 2.83 14.56
N VAL A 129 2.94 3.16 14.16
CA VAL A 129 2.03 3.99 14.98
C VAL A 129 1.53 3.24 16.22
N GLY A 130 1.44 1.91 16.13
CA GLY A 130 0.77 1.09 17.12
C GLY A 130 -0.74 1.04 16.89
N ARG A 131 -1.42 0.16 17.64
CA ARG A 131 -2.88 0.03 17.58
C ARG A 131 -3.55 1.31 18.10
N ARG A 132 -4.58 1.76 17.38
CA ARG A 132 -5.33 2.98 17.66
C ARG A 132 -6.82 2.69 17.46
N ASP A 133 -7.65 3.06 18.43
CA ASP A 133 -9.09 2.79 18.40
C ASP A 133 -9.86 3.74 17.48
N ASN A 134 -9.27 4.89 17.16
CA ASN A 134 -9.85 5.88 16.23
C ASN A 134 -9.60 5.53 14.74
N PHE A 135 -8.92 4.41 14.44
CA PHE A 135 -8.62 4.03 13.06
C PHE A 135 -9.49 2.88 12.58
N ALA A 136 -10.26 3.12 11.51
CA ALA A 136 -10.86 2.06 10.71
C ALA A 136 -9.94 1.72 9.54
N VAL A 137 -9.72 0.43 9.26
CA VAL A 137 -8.76 0.04 8.22
C VAL A 137 -9.38 -0.95 7.26
N THR A 138 -9.28 -0.65 5.98
CA THR A 138 -9.73 -1.51 4.89
C THR A 138 -8.56 -1.87 3.99
N LEU A 139 -8.35 -3.16 3.72
CA LEU A 139 -7.33 -3.64 2.80
C LEU A 139 -8.03 -4.32 1.62
N ARG A 140 -7.87 -3.77 0.41
CA ARG A 140 -8.47 -4.29 -0.83
C ARG A 140 -7.42 -4.94 -1.70
N SER A 141 -7.71 -6.15 -2.17
CA SER A 141 -6.78 -7.01 -2.90
C SER A 141 -5.38 -7.07 -2.25
N PRO A 142 -5.29 -7.37 -0.94
CA PRO A 142 -4.05 -7.22 -0.17
C PRO A 142 -2.96 -8.18 -0.62
N VAL A 143 -1.73 -7.67 -0.69
CA VAL A 143 -0.50 -8.46 -0.90
C VAL A 143 0.19 -8.84 0.42
N VAL A 144 -0.45 -8.51 1.54
CA VAL A 144 -0.13 -8.96 2.91
C VAL A 144 -1.16 -9.99 3.37
N SER A 145 -0.72 -11.07 4.04
CA SER A 145 -1.64 -12.12 4.50
C SER A 145 -2.48 -11.66 5.70
N TYR A 146 -3.71 -12.19 5.81
CA TYR A 146 -4.63 -11.86 6.91
C TYR A 146 -4.04 -12.08 8.32
N PRO A 147 -3.32 -13.19 8.61
CA PRO A 147 -2.70 -13.38 9.93
C PRO A 147 -1.70 -12.28 10.29
N ILE A 148 -1.02 -11.70 9.30
CA ILE A 148 -0.09 -10.61 9.49
C ILE A 148 -0.84 -9.29 9.69
N ALA A 149 -1.85 -9.00 8.89
CA ALA A 149 -2.65 -7.77 8.99
C ALA A 149 -3.34 -7.65 10.37
N ARG A 150 -3.96 -8.72 10.88
CA ARG A 150 -4.70 -8.71 12.16
C ARG A 150 -3.82 -8.49 13.39
N LEU A 151 -2.52 -8.77 13.31
CA LEU A 151 -1.58 -8.50 14.41
C LEU A 151 -1.40 -6.99 14.64
N VAL A 152 -1.58 -6.21 13.58
CA VAL A 152 -1.29 -4.78 13.56
C VAL A 152 -2.57 -3.97 13.67
N VAL A 153 -3.66 -4.50 13.12
CA VAL A 153 -4.91 -3.78 12.93
C VAL A 153 -6.06 -4.49 13.64
N GLN A 154 -6.75 -3.77 14.51
CA GLN A 154 -7.97 -4.26 15.16
C GLN A 154 -9.17 -4.03 14.22
N GLY A 155 -9.99 -5.07 14.00
CA GLY A 155 -11.19 -4.93 13.16
C GLY A 155 -10.93 -4.67 11.66
N VAL A 156 -9.79 -5.13 11.12
CA VAL A 156 -9.45 -4.92 9.69
C VAL A 156 -10.52 -5.47 8.75
N ASN A 157 -11.04 -4.64 7.85
CA ASN A 157 -11.85 -5.08 6.73
C ASN A 157 -10.93 -5.60 5.63
N TYR A 158 -10.72 -6.92 5.61
CA TYR A 158 -9.80 -7.60 4.69
C TYR A 158 -10.58 -8.17 3.50
N ASN A 159 -10.52 -7.48 2.36
CA ASN A 159 -11.19 -7.89 1.13
C ASN A 159 -10.18 -8.45 0.14
N GLN A 160 -10.12 -9.78 0.06
CA GLN A 160 -9.26 -10.53 -0.85
C GLN A 160 -10.13 -11.30 -1.86
N PRO A 161 -10.35 -10.75 -3.07
CA PRO A 161 -11.23 -11.34 -4.07
C PRO A 161 -10.66 -12.64 -4.65
N TRP A 162 -11.55 -13.57 -5.01
CA TRP A 162 -11.18 -14.78 -5.74
C TRP A 162 -10.69 -14.43 -7.14
N GLY A 163 -9.66 -15.13 -7.61
CA GLY A 163 -9.11 -14.91 -8.95
C GLY A 163 -8.09 -13.77 -9.04
N ASP A 164 -7.93 -12.96 -7.99
CA ASP A 164 -7.01 -11.82 -7.95
C ASP A 164 -5.55 -12.26 -7.78
N ILE A 165 -4.62 -11.70 -8.54
CA ILE A 165 -3.19 -12.06 -8.44
C ILE A 165 -2.60 -11.83 -7.04
N SER A 166 -3.13 -10.87 -6.27
CA SER A 166 -2.71 -10.63 -4.90
C SER A 166 -2.81 -11.86 -4.02
N ASN A 167 -3.65 -12.84 -4.36
CA ASN A 167 -3.72 -14.14 -3.68
C ASN A 167 -2.39 -14.91 -3.71
N LEU A 168 -1.60 -14.78 -4.78
CA LEU A 168 -0.28 -15.40 -4.89
C LEU A 168 0.75 -14.66 -4.03
N LEU A 169 0.58 -13.35 -3.88
CA LEU A 169 1.49 -12.49 -3.12
C LEU A 169 1.17 -12.48 -1.62
N ALA A 170 -0.07 -12.78 -1.23
CA ALA A 170 -0.53 -12.94 0.14
C ALA A 170 -1.03 -14.37 0.37
N PRO A 171 -0.13 -15.33 0.66
CA PRO A 171 -0.53 -16.71 0.86
C PRO A 171 -1.61 -16.81 1.95
N SER A 172 -2.80 -17.20 1.51
CA SER A 172 -3.95 -17.43 2.37
C SER A 172 -3.84 -18.82 3.01
N LEU A 173 -4.46 -18.98 4.19
CA LEU A 173 -4.67 -20.31 4.78
C LEU A 173 -5.64 -21.17 3.94
N ASN A 174 -6.36 -20.54 3.00
CA ASN A 174 -7.19 -21.25 2.02
C ASN A 174 -6.37 -21.53 0.75
N PRO A 175 -5.96 -22.79 0.48
CA PRO A 175 -5.14 -23.12 -0.68
C PRO A 175 -5.86 -22.90 -2.00
N ARG A 176 -7.20 -23.02 -2.03
CA ARG A 176 -7.98 -22.73 -3.24
C ARG A 176 -7.97 -21.24 -3.56
N LEU A 177 -8.05 -20.39 -2.54
CA LEU A 177 -7.96 -18.94 -2.71
C LEU A 177 -6.56 -18.55 -3.21
N PHE A 178 -5.50 -19.11 -2.62
CA PHE A 178 -4.13 -18.93 -3.08
C PHE A 178 -3.96 -19.28 -4.57
N VAL A 179 -4.34 -20.50 -4.97
CA VAL A 179 -4.21 -20.98 -6.35
C VAL A 179 -5.09 -20.18 -7.32
N SER A 180 -6.21 -19.62 -6.85
CA SER A 180 -7.11 -18.82 -7.70
C SER A 180 -6.44 -17.61 -8.32
N GLY A 181 -5.40 -17.04 -7.69
CA GLY A 181 -4.66 -15.91 -8.25
C GLY A 181 -3.94 -16.21 -9.57
N LEU A 182 -3.75 -17.48 -9.92
CA LEU A 182 -3.25 -17.87 -11.24
C LEU A 182 -4.21 -17.48 -12.37
N LEU A 183 -5.52 -17.38 -12.09
CA LEU A 183 -6.52 -17.00 -13.09
C LEU A 183 -6.27 -15.59 -13.65
N ASP A 184 -5.82 -14.67 -12.79
CA ASP A 184 -5.52 -13.30 -13.20
C ASP A 184 -4.34 -13.21 -14.18
N LEU A 185 -3.36 -14.11 -14.04
CA LEU A 185 -2.21 -14.17 -14.95
C LEU A 185 -2.67 -14.49 -16.37
N PHE A 186 -3.66 -15.37 -16.53
CA PHE A 186 -4.16 -15.77 -17.85
C PHE A 186 -4.95 -14.68 -18.57
N CYS A 187 -5.59 -13.77 -17.84
CA CYS A 187 -6.30 -12.64 -18.44
C CYS A 187 -5.46 -11.35 -18.49
N GLY A 188 -4.24 -11.33 -17.96
CA GLY A 188 -3.40 -10.14 -17.95
C GLY A 188 -3.80 -9.12 -16.87
N PHE A 189 -4.04 -9.61 -15.64
CA PHE A 189 -4.32 -8.81 -14.44
C PHE A 189 -5.70 -8.11 -14.44
N CYS A 190 -6.69 -8.59 -15.19
CA CYS A 190 -8.00 -7.94 -15.29
C CYS A 190 -8.76 -7.86 -13.97
N ILE A 191 -8.72 -8.92 -13.15
CA ILE A 191 -9.47 -8.99 -11.90
C ILE A 191 -8.82 -8.06 -10.88
N HIS A 192 -7.49 -8.12 -10.75
CA HIS A 192 -6.73 -7.22 -9.92
C HIS A 192 -6.94 -5.77 -10.30
N ARG A 193 -6.95 -5.45 -11.60
CA ARG A 193 -7.23 -4.08 -12.05
C ARG A 193 -8.65 -3.66 -11.70
N GLY A 194 -9.67 -4.45 -12.02
CA GLY A 194 -11.07 -4.09 -11.70
C GLY A 194 -11.39 -3.94 -10.21
N ASN A 195 -10.59 -4.53 -9.31
CA ASN A 195 -10.74 -4.36 -7.86
C ASN A 195 -10.00 -3.15 -7.30
N ASN A 196 -8.98 -2.68 -8.02
CA ASN A 196 -8.07 -1.63 -7.58
C ASN A 196 -8.21 -0.33 -8.39
N PHE A 197 -9.02 -0.28 -9.45
CA PHE A 197 -9.26 0.90 -10.31
C PHE A 197 -10.77 1.10 -10.51
#